data_AF-A0AAX2IXP0-F1
#
_entry.id   AF-A0AAX2IXP0-F1
#
_cell.length_a   1.000
_cell.length_b   1.000
_cell.length_c   1.000
_cell.angle_alpha   90.00
_cell.angle_beta   90.00
_cell.angle_gamma   90.00
#
_symmetry.space_group_name_H-M   'P 1'
#
loop_
_entity.id
_entity.type
_entity.pdbx_description
1 polymer ?
#
loop_
_entity_poly.entity_id
_entity_poly.type
_entity_poly.pdbx_seq_one_letter_code
_entity_poly.pdbx_strand_id
1 'polypeptide(L)'
;MLENVKESIPEVAKDIRLNLSKVLDLEQSDGLSEQQILGSALAVSYSLGNEVLIKGLKELVHNEQIVHAAQLAASLMAMTNIYYRFVHLTEIKEIEHIPTGLRMQGMMNPGVDRVTFEILSLAVSALNGCGACVSSHARQLKEHGLSDACLARVGRITAVIHAVHVCGRIK
;
A
#
# COMPACT_ATOMS: atom_id res chain seq x y z
N MET A 1 -16.66 5.51 10.21
CA MET A 1 -16.49 6.52 9.15
C MET A 1 -16.27 5.96 7.73
N LEU A 2 -15.78 4.73 7.54
CA LEU A 2 -15.58 4.16 6.19
C LEU A 2 -16.88 3.96 5.39
N GLU A 3 -18.00 3.65 6.06
CA GLU A 3 -19.31 3.59 5.40
C GLU A 3 -19.71 4.95 4.81
N ASN A 4 -19.45 6.06 5.51
CA ASN A 4 -19.67 7.40 4.96
C ASN A 4 -18.80 7.66 3.72
N VAL A 5 -17.57 7.13 3.68
CA VAL A 5 -16.73 7.18 2.47
C VAL A 5 -17.40 6.44 1.32
N LYS A 6 -17.90 5.21 1.56
CA LYS A 6 -18.63 4.45 0.55
C LYS A 6 -19.86 5.21 0.04
N GLU A 7 -20.65 5.78 0.94
CA GLU A 7 -21.86 6.55 0.61
C GLU A 7 -21.54 7.84 -0.16
N SER A 8 -20.39 8.46 0.10
CA SER A 8 -19.95 9.66 -0.62
C SER A 8 -19.48 9.39 -2.06
N ILE A 9 -19.30 8.12 -2.46
CA ILE A 9 -18.91 7.78 -3.83
C ILE A 9 -20.10 8.05 -4.77
N PRO A 10 -19.95 8.91 -5.79
CA PRO A 10 -21.04 9.26 -6.71
C PRO A 10 -21.62 8.06 -7.46
N GLU A 11 -22.87 8.14 -7.91
CA GLU A 11 -23.52 7.07 -8.67
C GLU A 11 -22.80 6.72 -9.97
N VAL A 12 -22.20 7.71 -10.65
CA VAL A 12 -21.38 7.47 -11.84
C VAL A 12 -20.15 6.58 -11.56
N ALA A 13 -19.71 6.51 -10.30
CA ALA A 13 -18.60 5.69 -9.83
C ALA A 13 -19.05 4.50 -8.96
N LYS A 14 -20.30 4.02 -9.13
CA LYS A 14 -20.86 2.83 -8.48
C LYS A 14 -19.89 1.65 -8.41
N ASP A 15 -19.13 1.39 -9.48
CA ASP A 15 -18.21 0.27 -9.53
C ASP A 15 -17.07 0.40 -8.51
N ILE A 16 -16.62 1.64 -8.22
CA ILE A 16 -15.61 1.89 -7.19
C ILE A 16 -16.15 1.58 -5.80
N ARG A 17 -17.42 1.93 -5.54
CA ARG A 17 -18.10 1.60 -4.28
C ARG A 17 -18.23 0.09 -4.06
N LEU A 18 -18.63 -0.65 -5.08
CA LEU A 18 -18.72 -2.11 -5.02
C LEU A 18 -17.34 -2.77 -4.84
N ASN A 19 -16.34 -2.28 -5.57
CA ASN A 19 -14.97 -2.79 -5.44
C ASN A 19 -14.35 -2.45 -4.08
N LEU A 20 -14.66 -1.29 -3.48
CA LEU A 20 -14.20 -0.95 -2.13
C LEU A 20 -14.69 -1.96 -1.09
N SER A 21 -15.97 -2.33 -1.14
CA SER A 21 -16.51 -3.40 -0.29
C SER A 21 -15.81 -4.73 -0.56
N LYS A 22 -15.58 -5.08 -1.84
CA LYS A 22 -14.95 -6.35 -2.21
C LYS A 22 -13.49 -6.45 -1.79
N VAL A 23 -12.66 -5.43 -1.94
CA VAL A 23 -11.22 -5.55 -1.61
C VAL A 23 -10.96 -5.55 -0.11
N LEU A 24 -11.85 -4.92 0.68
CA LEU A 24 -11.78 -4.84 2.14
C LEU A 24 -12.59 -5.93 2.86
N ASP A 25 -13.23 -6.83 2.11
CA ASP A 25 -13.98 -7.96 2.66
C ASP A 25 -13.06 -8.96 3.36
N LEU A 26 -13.16 -9.02 4.69
CA LEU A 26 -12.28 -9.81 5.55
C LEU A 26 -12.58 -11.31 5.50
N GLU A 27 -13.70 -11.73 4.90
CA GLU A 27 -14.11 -13.13 4.80
C GLU A 27 -13.46 -13.85 3.60
N GLN A 28 -12.81 -13.12 2.69
CA GLN A 28 -12.10 -13.71 1.56
C GLN A 28 -10.90 -14.55 1.99
N SER A 29 -10.87 -15.80 1.54
CA SER A 29 -9.85 -16.80 1.85
C SER A 29 -8.67 -16.80 0.88
N ASP A 30 -8.07 -15.63 0.62
CA ASP A 30 -6.87 -15.52 -0.23
C ASP A 30 -5.55 -15.54 0.56
N GLY A 31 -5.61 -15.55 1.88
CA GLY A 31 -4.45 -15.72 2.76
C GLY A 31 -3.85 -14.41 3.29
N LEU A 32 -4.47 -13.25 3.05
CA LEU A 32 -4.13 -12.03 3.77
C LEU A 32 -4.88 -11.95 5.11
N SER A 33 -4.21 -11.51 6.16
CA SER A 33 -4.85 -11.21 7.43
C SER A 33 -5.61 -9.87 7.37
N GLU A 34 -6.55 -9.68 8.29
CA GLU A 34 -7.27 -8.40 8.45
C GLU A 34 -6.31 -7.22 8.59
N GLN A 35 -5.26 -7.37 9.40
CA GLN A 35 -4.25 -6.33 9.63
C GLN A 35 -3.45 -6.01 8.35
N GLN A 36 -3.22 -7.00 7.48
CA GLN A 36 -2.55 -6.80 6.19
C GLN A 36 -3.45 -6.11 5.17
N ILE A 37 -4.74 -6.45 5.13
CA ILE A 37 -5.74 -5.84 4.25
C ILE A 37 -5.93 -4.37 4.63
N LEU A 38 -6.27 -4.11 5.89
CA LEU A 38 -6.53 -2.76 6.40
C LEU A 38 -5.25 -1.92 6.44
N GLY A 39 -4.13 -2.52 6.84
CA GLY A 39 -2.82 -1.86 6.85
C GLY A 39 -2.36 -1.44 5.44
N SER A 40 -2.58 -2.26 4.42
CA SER A 40 -2.28 -1.90 3.02
C SER A 40 -3.11 -0.69 2.58
N ALA A 41 -4.43 -0.73 2.83
CA ALA A 41 -5.32 0.37 2.49
C ALA A 41 -4.94 1.66 3.22
N LEU A 42 -4.57 1.56 4.51
CA LEU A 42 -4.13 2.68 5.32
C LEU A 42 -2.79 3.26 4.85
N ALA A 43 -1.82 2.41 4.50
CA ALA A 43 -0.52 2.86 3.99
C ALA A 43 -0.67 3.63 2.67
N VAL A 44 -1.50 3.13 1.75
CA VAL A 44 -1.86 3.83 0.51
C VAL A 44 -2.55 5.16 0.82
N SER A 45 -3.48 5.18 1.79
CA SER A 45 -4.19 6.41 2.19
C SER A 45 -3.27 7.48 2.77
N TYR A 46 -2.26 7.09 3.55
CA TYR A 46 -1.21 8.00 4.03
C TYR A 46 -0.37 8.54 2.87
N SER A 47 0.04 7.69 1.93
CA SER A 47 0.80 8.11 0.75
C SER A 47 0.01 9.07 -0.14
N LEU A 48 -1.33 9.00 -0.12
CA LEU A 48 -2.23 9.90 -0.84
C LEU A 48 -2.57 11.19 -0.08
N GLY A 49 -2.25 11.27 1.22
CA GLY A 49 -2.64 12.39 2.08
C GLY A 49 -4.16 12.59 2.19
N ASN A 50 -4.95 11.52 2.16
CA ASN A 50 -6.42 11.62 2.24
C ASN A 50 -6.92 11.44 3.67
N GLU A 51 -7.14 12.56 4.36
CA GLU A 51 -7.57 12.59 5.77
C GLU A 51 -8.87 11.82 6.05
N VAL A 52 -9.81 11.80 5.11
CA VAL A 52 -11.09 11.09 5.28
C VAL A 52 -10.85 9.58 5.27
N LEU A 53 -10.08 9.07 4.31
CA LEU A 53 -9.69 7.66 4.24
C LEU A 53 -8.82 7.26 5.43
N ILE A 54 -7.83 8.09 5.80
CA ILE A 54 -6.96 7.83 6.94
C ILE A 54 -7.79 7.68 8.21
N LYS A 55 -8.69 8.62 8.52
CA LYS A 55 -9.56 8.53 9.69
C LYS A 55 -10.45 7.29 9.63
N GLY A 56 -11.10 7.04 8.49
CA GLY A 56 -12.01 5.90 8.33
C GLY A 56 -11.33 4.54 8.48
N LEU A 57 -10.11 4.38 7.99
CA LEU A 57 -9.36 3.12 8.07
C LEU A 57 -8.69 2.94 9.44
N LYS A 58 -8.18 4.01 10.06
CA LYS A 58 -7.62 3.94 11.42
C LYS A 58 -8.61 3.41 12.44
N GLU A 59 -9.88 3.79 12.31
CA GLU A 59 -10.96 3.27 13.16
C GLU A 59 -11.13 1.76 13.06
N LEU A 60 -10.79 1.14 11.93
CA LEU A 60 -10.98 -0.31 11.72
C LEU A 60 -9.75 -1.13 12.11
N VAL A 61 -8.54 -0.57 11.98
CA VAL A 61 -7.29 -1.32 12.23
C VAL A 61 -7.15 -1.75 13.69
N HIS A 62 -7.62 -0.93 14.64
CA HIS A 62 -7.54 -1.18 16.10
C HIS A 62 -6.18 -1.68 16.62
N ASN A 63 -5.09 -1.35 15.92
CA ASN A 63 -3.73 -1.78 16.23
C ASN A 63 -2.74 -0.66 15.88
N GLU A 64 -2.21 0.00 16.92
CA GLU A 64 -1.28 1.13 16.77
C GLU A 64 0.03 0.72 16.07
N GLN A 65 0.50 -0.53 16.21
CA GLN A 65 1.70 -0.98 15.52
C GLN A 65 1.48 -1.01 14.00
N ILE A 66 0.29 -1.42 13.55
CA ILE A 66 -0.07 -1.45 12.13
C ILE A 66 -0.27 -0.04 11.59
N VAL A 67 -0.84 0.87 12.38
CA VAL A 67 -0.92 2.30 12.03
C VAL A 67 0.48 2.89 11.84
N HIS A 68 1.39 2.66 12.78
CA HIS A 68 2.78 3.13 12.67
C HIS A 68 3.52 2.49 11.49
N ALA A 69 3.36 1.18 11.27
CA ALA A 69 3.95 0.50 10.12
C ALA A 69 3.43 1.06 8.78
N ALA A 70 2.13 1.40 8.69
CA ALA A 70 1.54 2.02 7.51
C ALA A 70 2.10 3.42 7.24
N GLN A 71 2.28 4.24 8.28
CA GLN A 71 2.94 5.55 8.17
C GLN A 71 4.40 5.41 7.72
N LEU A 72 5.11 4.46 8.31
CA LEU A 72 6.51 4.19 8.00
C LEU A 72 6.67 3.69 6.55
N ALA A 73 5.82 2.76 6.10
CA ALA A 73 5.79 2.29 4.72
C ALA A 73 5.53 3.46 3.76
N ALA A 74 4.50 4.27 4.00
CA ALA A 74 4.22 5.45 3.19
C ALA A 74 5.43 6.41 3.10
N SER A 75 6.06 6.68 4.24
CA SER A 75 7.19 7.62 4.33
C SER A 75 8.46 7.10 3.65
N LEU A 76 8.84 5.86 3.92
CA LEU A 76 10.05 5.27 3.34
C LEU A 76 9.89 4.98 1.86
N MET A 77 8.71 4.52 1.43
CA MET A 77 8.44 4.27 0.02
C MET A 77 8.38 5.57 -0.78
N ALA A 78 7.89 6.68 -0.21
CA ALA A 78 7.96 7.99 -0.88
C ALA A 78 9.39 8.39 -1.25
N MET A 79 10.37 8.10 -0.39
CA MET A 79 11.79 8.34 -0.67
C MET A 79 12.39 7.27 -1.61
N THR A 80 12.27 6.01 -1.21
CA THR A 80 12.98 4.90 -1.87
C THR A 80 12.40 4.59 -3.25
N ASN A 81 11.08 4.69 -3.44
CA ASN A 81 10.48 4.48 -4.75
C ASN A 81 10.92 5.53 -5.77
N ILE A 82 11.10 6.79 -5.37
CA ILE A 82 11.62 7.82 -6.26
C ILE A 82 13.05 7.48 -6.68
N TYR A 83 13.92 7.20 -5.71
CA TYR A 83 15.32 6.90 -6.00
C TYR A 83 15.49 5.63 -6.84
N TYR A 84 14.93 4.50 -6.41
CA TYR A 84 15.11 3.24 -7.14
C TYR A 84 14.40 3.23 -8.49
N ARG A 85 13.29 3.96 -8.65
CA ARG A 85 12.70 4.18 -9.98
C ARG A 85 13.62 5.00 -10.87
N PHE A 86 14.22 6.08 -10.35
CA PHE A 86 15.21 6.85 -11.10
C PHE A 86 16.36 5.96 -11.56
N VAL A 87 17.00 5.21 -10.65
CA VAL A 87 18.08 4.28 -11.00
C VAL A 87 17.64 3.31 -12.10
N HIS A 88 16.49 2.64 -11.90
CA HIS A 88 15.97 1.65 -12.85
C HIS A 88 15.65 2.24 -14.24
N LEU A 89 15.10 3.46 -14.31
CA LEU A 89 14.71 4.10 -15.57
C LEU A 89 15.87 4.82 -16.29
N THR A 90 16.97 5.10 -15.59
CA THR A 90 18.14 5.74 -16.24
C THR A 90 18.91 4.79 -17.14
N GLU A 91 18.86 3.49 -16.86
CA GLU A 91 19.65 2.45 -17.55
C GLU A 91 21.18 2.68 -17.51
N ILE A 92 21.67 3.59 -16.64
CA ILE A 92 23.08 3.90 -16.45
C ILE A 92 23.63 2.97 -15.35
N LYS A 93 24.40 1.97 -15.75
CA LYS A 93 24.97 0.94 -14.85
C LYS A 93 25.85 1.53 -13.75
N GLU A 94 26.56 2.62 -14.04
CA GLU A 94 27.43 3.28 -13.08
C GLU A 94 26.64 3.81 -11.87
N ILE A 95 25.40 4.27 -12.07
CA ILE A 95 24.53 4.76 -10.99
C ILE A 95 24.15 3.61 -10.04
N GLU A 96 23.94 2.40 -10.54
CA GLU A 96 23.62 1.22 -9.72
C GLU A 96 24.73 0.87 -8.72
N HIS A 97 25.97 1.22 -9.04
CA HIS A 97 27.13 0.95 -8.19
C HIS A 97 27.45 2.08 -7.19
N ILE A 98 26.80 3.24 -7.31
CA ILE A 98 26.97 4.35 -6.37
C ILE A 98 26.19 4.04 -5.08
N PRO A 99 26.84 4.07 -3.90
CA PRO A 99 26.13 3.95 -2.63
C PRO A 99 25.05 5.01 -2.52
N THR A 100 23.81 4.59 -2.20
CA THR A 100 22.65 5.49 -2.25
C THR A 100 22.73 6.67 -1.30
N GLY A 101 23.49 6.54 -0.20
CA GLY A 101 23.56 7.55 0.86
C GLY A 101 22.25 7.74 1.65
N LEU A 102 21.23 6.90 1.40
CA LEU A 102 19.90 7.01 2.02
C LEU A 102 19.80 6.14 3.28
N ARG A 103 19.25 6.71 4.35
CA ARG A 103 19.00 5.99 5.60
C ARG A 103 17.64 5.27 5.53
N MET A 104 17.66 3.95 5.71
CA MET A 104 16.46 3.09 5.62
C MET A 104 16.27 2.18 6.86
N GLN A 105 16.85 2.54 8.01
CA GLN A 105 16.86 1.70 9.23
C GLN A 105 15.46 1.31 9.72
N GLY A 106 14.44 2.13 9.45
CA GLY A 106 13.05 1.80 9.76
C GLY A 106 12.57 0.50 9.08
N MET A 107 13.11 0.14 7.91
CA MET A 107 12.77 -1.14 7.25
C MET A 107 13.24 -2.36 8.06
N MET A 108 14.31 -2.23 8.85
CA MET A 108 14.83 -3.32 9.67
C MET A 108 14.00 -3.58 10.91
N ASN A 109 13.41 -2.52 11.47
CA ASN A 109 12.60 -2.57 12.69
C ASN A 109 11.27 -1.82 12.47
N PRO A 110 10.35 -2.36 11.64
CA PRO A 110 9.12 -1.66 11.28
C PRO A 110 8.03 -1.70 12.38
N GLY A 111 8.29 -2.38 13.51
CA GLY A 111 7.35 -2.52 14.62
C GLY A 111 6.27 -3.60 14.41
N VAL A 112 6.27 -4.26 13.25
CA VAL A 112 5.41 -5.40 12.89
C VAL A 112 6.27 -6.51 12.27
N ASP A 113 5.68 -7.68 12.00
CA ASP A 113 6.41 -8.75 11.32
C ASP A 113 6.82 -8.34 9.90
N ARG A 114 7.90 -8.97 9.41
CA ARG A 114 8.50 -8.63 8.11
C ARG A 114 7.53 -8.81 6.95
N VAL A 115 6.71 -9.88 6.96
CA VAL A 115 5.76 -10.18 5.88
C VAL A 115 4.71 -9.08 5.79
N THR A 116 4.16 -8.66 6.92
CA THR A 116 3.19 -7.55 6.97
C THR A 116 3.82 -6.25 6.47
N PHE A 117 5.02 -5.88 6.91
CA PHE A 117 5.65 -4.64 6.42
C PHE A 117 5.99 -4.68 4.93
N GLU A 118 6.39 -5.83 4.39
CA GLU A 118 6.62 -6.05 2.96
C GLU A 118 5.33 -5.91 2.15
N ILE A 119 4.18 -6.40 2.65
CA ILE A 119 2.86 -6.20 2.02
C ILE A 119 2.50 -4.71 1.96
N LEU A 120 2.63 -3.98 3.06
CA LEU A 120 2.35 -2.54 3.13
C LEU A 120 3.27 -1.75 2.17
N SER A 121 4.55 -2.12 2.12
CA SER A 121 5.54 -1.52 1.22
C SER A 121 5.25 -1.83 -0.26
N LEU A 122 4.79 -3.04 -0.58
CA LEU A 122 4.32 -3.41 -1.91
C LEU A 122 3.13 -2.56 -2.34
N ALA A 123 2.13 -2.36 -1.46
CA ALA A 123 0.96 -1.54 -1.75
C ALA A 123 1.36 -0.10 -2.12
N VAL A 124 2.22 0.53 -1.32
CA VAL A 124 2.68 1.90 -1.60
C VAL A 124 3.60 1.95 -2.82
N SER A 125 4.45 0.95 -3.04
CA SER A 125 5.29 0.87 -4.24
C SER A 125 4.48 0.73 -5.53
N ALA A 126 3.39 -0.02 -5.48
CA ALA A 126 2.44 -0.15 -6.58
C ALA A 126 1.73 1.17 -6.85
N LEU A 127 1.28 1.89 -5.80
CA LEU A 127 0.71 3.23 -5.94
C LEU A 127 1.70 4.20 -6.61
N ASN A 128 2.93 4.20 -6.13
CA ASN A 128 3.95 5.12 -6.59
C ASN A 128 4.47 4.75 -7.97
N GLY A 129 4.26 3.53 -8.47
CA GLY A 129 4.71 3.08 -9.78
C GLY A 129 6.23 2.88 -9.86
N CYS A 130 6.87 2.32 -8.83
CA CYS A 130 8.28 1.91 -8.88
C CYS A 130 8.39 0.43 -9.27
N GLY A 131 8.65 0.13 -10.55
CA GLY A 131 8.76 -1.25 -11.05
C GLY A 131 9.78 -2.10 -10.28
N ALA A 132 11.00 -1.58 -10.09
CA ALA A 132 12.05 -2.27 -9.32
C ALA A 132 11.63 -2.60 -7.88
N CYS A 133 10.94 -1.67 -7.21
CA CYS A 133 10.47 -1.84 -5.84
C CYS A 133 9.34 -2.87 -5.77
N VAL A 134 8.36 -2.78 -6.67
CA VAL A 134 7.25 -3.74 -6.78
C VAL A 134 7.78 -5.16 -7.00
N SER A 135 8.71 -5.35 -7.94
CA SER A 135 9.33 -6.65 -8.18
C SER A 135 10.11 -7.17 -6.96
N SER A 136 10.83 -6.28 -6.27
CA SER A 136 11.60 -6.66 -5.08
C SER A 136 10.70 -7.12 -3.93
N HIS A 137 9.69 -6.34 -3.55
CA HIS A 137 8.74 -6.68 -2.49
C HIS A 137 7.93 -7.93 -2.83
N ALA A 138 7.43 -8.04 -4.07
CA ALA A 138 6.70 -9.22 -4.53
C ALA A 138 7.56 -10.50 -4.42
N ARG A 139 8.83 -10.45 -4.88
CA ARG A 139 9.75 -11.59 -4.77
C ARG A 139 9.99 -11.99 -3.31
N GLN A 140 10.26 -11.04 -2.43
CA GLN A 140 10.44 -11.33 -1.00
C GLN A 140 9.19 -12.00 -0.41
N LEU A 141 7.99 -11.51 -0.74
CA LEU A 141 6.74 -12.11 -0.27
C LEU A 141 6.53 -13.54 -0.82
N LYS A 142 6.92 -13.81 -2.07
CA LYS A 142 6.93 -15.17 -2.64
C LYS A 142 7.88 -16.09 -1.89
N GLU A 143 9.07 -15.62 -1.53
CA GLU A 143 10.04 -16.37 -0.71
C GLU A 143 9.50 -16.70 0.69
N HIS A 144 8.63 -15.85 1.24
CA HIS A 144 7.91 -16.09 2.49
C HIS A 144 6.62 -16.91 2.32
N GLY A 145 6.37 -17.47 1.13
CA GLY A 145 5.29 -18.42 0.87
C GLY A 145 3.94 -17.79 0.50
N LEU A 146 3.87 -16.48 0.21
CA LEU A 146 2.61 -15.86 -0.20
C LEU A 146 2.20 -16.32 -1.61
N SER A 147 0.89 -16.50 -1.78
CA SER A 147 0.30 -16.88 -3.06
C SER A 147 0.25 -15.69 -4.03
N ASP A 148 0.15 -15.98 -5.33
CA ASP A 148 -0.07 -14.92 -6.32
C ASP A 148 -1.42 -14.21 -6.11
N ALA A 149 -2.40 -14.92 -5.53
CA ALA A 149 -3.69 -14.36 -5.17
C ALA A 149 -3.56 -13.28 -4.07
N CYS A 150 -2.70 -13.51 -3.05
CA CYS A 150 -2.35 -12.50 -2.04
C CYS A 150 -1.81 -11.24 -2.72
N LEU A 151 -0.78 -11.39 -3.57
CA LEU A 151 -0.13 -10.26 -4.24
C LEU A 151 -1.12 -9.49 -5.15
N ALA A 152 -1.94 -10.23 -5.90
CA ALA A 152 -2.98 -9.64 -6.73
C ALA A 152 -4.03 -8.89 -5.89
N ARG A 153 -4.35 -9.34 -4.67
CA ARG A 153 -5.24 -8.59 -3.76
C ARG A 153 -4.60 -7.31 -3.26
N VAL A 154 -3.32 -7.31 -2.89
CA VAL A 154 -2.60 -6.09 -2.50
C VAL A 154 -2.65 -5.05 -3.63
N GLY A 155 -2.42 -5.48 -4.87
CA GLY A 155 -2.56 -4.62 -6.05
C GLY A 155 -4.00 -4.08 -6.23
N ARG A 156 -5.01 -4.93 -6.06
CA ARG A 156 -6.43 -4.53 -6.12
C ARG A 156 -6.80 -3.53 -5.03
N ILE A 157 -6.37 -3.74 -3.78
CA ILE A 157 -6.56 -2.80 -2.67
C ILE A 157 -5.98 -1.44 -3.05
N THR A 158 -4.73 -1.43 -3.53
CA THR A 158 -4.03 -0.21 -3.93
C THR A 158 -4.80 0.56 -5.01
N ALA A 159 -5.19 -0.11 -6.09
CA ALA A 159 -5.91 0.49 -7.20
C ALA A 159 -7.28 1.07 -6.77
N VAL A 160 -8.02 0.33 -5.94
CA VAL A 160 -9.35 0.73 -5.48
C VAL A 160 -9.26 1.90 -4.50
N ILE A 161 -8.32 1.89 -3.54
CA ILE A 161 -8.14 3.02 -2.60
C ILE A 161 -7.74 4.29 -3.34
N HIS A 162 -6.86 4.20 -4.34
CA HIS A 162 -6.56 5.34 -5.22
C HIS A 162 -7.82 5.83 -5.96
N ALA A 163 -8.63 4.94 -6.51
CA ALA A 163 -9.87 5.32 -7.19
C ALA A 163 -10.87 6.01 -6.24
N VAL A 164 -11.05 5.51 -5.01
CA VAL A 164 -11.90 6.14 -3.99
C VAL A 164 -11.40 7.55 -3.67
N HIS A 165 -10.09 7.72 -3.54
CA HIS A 165 -9.48 9.03 -3.35
C HIS A 165 -9.80 10.00 -4.50
N VAL A 166 -9.74 9.54 -5.75
CA VAL A 166 -10.10 10.35 -6.93
C VAL A 166 -11.60 10.67 -6.91
N CYS A 167 -12.47 9.70 -6.61
CA CYS A 167 -13.92 9.88 -6.53
C CYS A 167 -14.31 10.96 -5.51
N GLY A 168 -13.65 11.03 -4.35
CA GLY A 168 -13.91 12.06 -3.34
C GLY A 168 -13.59 13.50 -3.80
N ARG A 169 -12.97 13.67 -4.97
CA ARG A 169 -12.70 14.97 -5.60
C ARG A 169 -13.67 15.30 -6.73
N ILE A 170 -14.48 14.34 -7.18
CA ILE A 170 -15.51 14.53 -8.20
C ILE A 170 -16.71 15.14 -7.49
N LYS A 171 -16.98 16.41 -7.75
CA LYS A 171 -18.19 17.11 -7.30
C LYS A 171 -19.26 17.05 -8.36
#